data_AF-A0A2N9HT02-F1
#
_entry.id   AF-A0A2N9HT02-F1
#
_cell.length_a   1.000
_cell.length_b   1.000
_cell.length_c   1.000
_cell.angle_alpha   90.00
_cell.angle_beta   90.00
_cell.angle_gamma   90.00
#
_symmetry.space_group_name_H-M   'P 1'
#
loop_
_entity.id
_entity.type
_entity.pdbx_description
1 polymer ?
#
loop_
_entity_poly.entity_id
_entity_poly.type
_entity_poly.pdbx_seq_one_letter_code
_entity_poly.pdbx_strand_id
1 'polypeptide(L)'
;MAQSGEVAAAPISLKRKKPDEGSSKRAEEAPSRPSAPIATPPVIPTTVPSGQRDPPVILVDSDLTPPTAASTINQSPLVAMDRAKGALTPQDMDEYAVAHTDDLSLLMVHSLMRGLTEAMVMARRCASVEEDLALLRAKSIADEAEMKNAKRAVMELTRERKEALVEAENLRKDLKAREDDIKAAVEAKDKAEADFKHLFGQIEGAKEAAVSDFRASEAFEDINTRYFLSGFEAFRKQAVQRFPGLDFSALQPYDDEDSVMDASQDQAGDEDVTSK
;
A
#
# COMPACT_ATOMS: atom_id res chain seq x y z
N MET A 1 -16.89 -49.89 13.46
CA MET A 1 -17.69 -48.82 14.09
C MET A 1 -16.88 -48.28 15.25
N ALA A 2 -16.31 -47.09 15.08
CA ALA A 2 -15.33 -46.52 16.02
C ALA A 2 -16.05 -45.62 17.04
N GLN A 3 -15.66 -45.78 18.31
CA GLN A 3 -16.03 -44.95 19.45
C GLN A 3 -15.10 -43.73 19.58
N SER A 4 -15.58 -42.76 20.36
CA SER A 4 -14.87 -41.74 21.16
C SER A 4 -14.78 -40.32 20.62
N GLY A 5 -15.21 -39.38 21.47
CA GLY A 5 -14.63 -38.04 21.53
C GLY A 5 -15.61 -36.90 21.82
N GLU A 6 -16.13 -36.82 23.05
CA GLU A 6 -16.76 -35.62 23.62
C GLU A 6 -15.69 -34.62 24.06
N VAL A 7 -15.78 -33.35 23.63
CA VAL A 7 -15.24 -32.19 24.38
C VAL A 7 -16.15 -30.98 24.15
N ALA A 8 -16.69 -30.45 25.25
CA ALA A 8 -17.47 -29.23 25.35
C ALA A 8 -16.57 -27.97 25.39
N ALA A 9 -17.05 -26.86 24.81
CA ALA A 9 -16.68 -25.50 25.23
C ALA A 9 -17.76 -24.48 24.82
N ALA A 10 -18.24 -23.72 25.81
CA ALA A 10 -19.30 -22.72 25.74
C ALA A 10 -18.82 -21.37 25.12
N PRO A 11 -19.74 -20.48 24.70
CA PRO A 11 -19.42 -19.31 23.89
C PRO A 11 -18.99 -18.09 24.73
N ILE A 12 -17.97 -17.37 24.26
CA ILE A 12 -17.46 -16.15 24.88
C ILE A 12 -18.13 -14.94 24.23
N SER A 13 -18.80 -14.14 25.05
CA SER A 13 -19.49 -12.90 24.69
C SER A 13 -18.52 -11.71 24.75
N LEU A 14 -18.39 -10.97 23.65
CA LEU A 14 -17.63 -9.72 23.61
C LEU A 14 -18.54 -8.51 23.45
N LYS A 15 -18.37 -7.59 24.40
CA LYS A 15 -19.23 -6.45 24.69
C LYS A 15 -19.14 -5.34 23.64
N ARG A 16 -20.32 -4.79 23.38
CA ARG A 16 -20.65 -3.54 22.69
C ARG A 16 -20.04 -2.33 23.43
N LYS A 17 -19.35 -1.42 22.73
CA LYS A 17 -18.93 -0.11 23.24
C LYS A 17 -19.48 1.00 22.34
N LYS A 18 -20.28 1.90 22.94
CA LYS A 18 -20.74 3.18 22.38
C LYS A 18 -19.69 4.27 22.61
N PRO A 19 -19.71 5.35 21.81
CA PRO A 19 -19.44 6.69 22.30
C PRO A 19 -20.66 7.60 22.22
N ASP A 20 -20.59 8.61 23.06
CA ASP A 20 -21.58 9.54 23.56
C ASP A 20 -21.79 10.77 22.65
N GLU A 21 -22.86 11.51 22.91
CA GLU A 21 -23.43 12.61 22.12
C GLU A 21 -23.26 13.96 22.83
N GLY A 22 -22.97 15.04 22.09
CA GLY A 22 -23.02 16.44 22.56
C GLY A 22 -21.92 17.33 21.95
N SER A 23 -22.18 18.15 20.92
CA SER A 23 -22.86 19.47 20.89
C SER A 23 -22.08 20.62 21.55
N SER A 24 -21.59 21.57 20.72
CA SER A 24 -21.42 22.98 21.13
C SER A 24 -21.48 23.92 19.92
N LYS A 25 -22.11 25.08 20.15
CA LYS A 25 -22.62 26.08 19.20
C LYS A 25 -21.68 27.29 19.06
N ARG A 26 -21.76 27.93 17.88
CA ARG A 26 -21.85 29.39 17.63
C ARG A 26 -20.63 30.28 17.96
N ALA A 27 -20.06 30.87 16.92
CA ALA A 27 -19.57 32.24 16.96
C ALA A 27 -20.33 33.05 15.89
N GLU A 28 -20.87 34.17 16.33
CA GLU A 28 -21.72 35.13 15.65
C GLU A 28 -20.90 36.41 15.49
N GLU A 29 -20.81 36.96 14.29
CA GLU A 29 -20.54 38.39 14.09
C GLU A 29 -21.33 38.87 12.86
N ALA A 30 -22.09 39.94 13.06
CA ALA A 30 -22.94 40.60 12.07
C ALA A 30 -22.39 42.03 11.82
N PRO A 31 -23.13 42.94 11.15
CA PRO A 31 -23.17 43.17 9.72
C PRO A 31 -22.58 44.54 9.33
N SER A 32 -22.35 44.81 8.04
CA SER A 32 -22.16 46.18 7.54
C SER A 32 -22.82 46.37 6.17
N ARG A 33 -23.60 47.44 6.05
CA ARG A 33 -24.33 47.97 4.87
C ARG A 33 -24.00 49.49 4.79
N PRO A 34 -24.34 50.29 3.75
CA PRO A 34 -24.54 50.10 2.30
C PRO A 34 -23.62 51.01 1.43
N SER A 35 -23.54 50.78 0.11
CA SER A 35 -23.78 51.82 -0.94
C SER A 35 -23.66 51.26 -2.36
N ALA A 36 -24.62 51.62 -3.22
CA ALA A 36 -24.60 51.50 -4.69
C ALA A 36 -24.05 52.84 -5.29
N PRO A 37 -23.89 53.07 -6.62
CA PRO A 37 -24.35 52.27 -7.77
C PRO A 37 -23.43 52.20 -9.03
N ILE A 38 -23.84 51.33 -9.97
CA ILE A 38 -23.65 51.33 -11.45
C ILE A 38 -22.23 51.30 -12.04
N ALA A 39 -21.92 50.18 -12.70
CA ALA A 39 -21.22 50.17 -14.00
C ALA A 39 -21.52 48.83 -14.72
N THR A 40 -22.16 48.91 -15.89
CA THR A 40 -22.32 47.78 -16.82
C THR A 40 -21.03 47.57 -17.63
N PRO A 41 -20.64 46.31 -17.92
CA PRO A 41 -19.82 45.99 -19.08
C PRO A 41 -20.55 45.04 -20.05
N PRO A 42 -20.07 44.93 -21.30
CA PRO A 42 -20.88 44.53 -22.45
C PRO A 42 -21.01 43.01 -22.59
N VAL A 43 -22.18 42.60 -23.08
CA VAL A 43 -22.52 41.22 -23.45
C VAL A 43 -21.92 40.88 -24.80
N ILE A 44 -21.06 39.87 -24.85
CA ILE A 44 -20.74 39.10 -26.06
C ILE A 44 -21.41 37.74 -25.89
N PRO A 45 -22.35 37.30 -26.76
CA PRO A 45 -22.92 35.98 -26.66
C PRO A 45 -22.03 34.94 -27.35
N THR A 46 -21.41 34.06 -26.55
CA THR A 46 -20.85 32.79 -27.04
C THR A 46 -21.99 31.80 -27.23
N THR A 47 -22.20 31.39 -28.47
CA THR A 47 -23.13 30.35 -28.90
C THR A 47 -22.70 28.98 -28.36
N VAL A 48 -23.59 28.33 -27.60
CA VAL A 48 -23.55 26.88 -27.31
C VAL A 48 -24.79 26.26 -27.97
N PRO A 49 -24.67 25.23 -28.85
CA PRO A 49 -25.83 24.53 -29.35
C PRO A 49 -26.29 23.53 -28.28
N SER A 50 -27.23 23.94 -27.43
CA SER A 50 -27.97 23.02 -26.56
C SER A 50 -29.09 22.36 -27.38
N GLY A 51 -28.76 21.23 -27.99
CA GLY A 51 -29.72 20.33 -28.62
C GLY A 51 -30.26 19.34 -27.61
N GLN A 52 -31.17 19.79 -26.73
CA GLN A 52 -32.09 18.87 -26.06
C GLN A 52 -33.45 19.55 -25.98
N ARG A 53 -34.28 19.24 -26.99
CA ARG A 53 -35.68 19.66 -27.01
C ARG A 53 -36.43 18.61 -26.20
N ASP A 54 -36.67 18.89 -24.93
CA ASP A 54 -37.68 18.15 -24.18
C ASP A 54 -38.99 18.25 -24.99
N PRO A 55 -39.73 17.13 -25.19
CA PRO A 55 -41.01 17.21 -25.88
C PRO A 55 -41.92 18.17 -25.08
N PRO A 56 -42.58 19.13 -25.74
CA PRO A 56 -43.47 20.03 -25.04
C PRO A 56 -44.57 19.19 -24.41
N VAL A 57 -44.71 19.28 -23.10
CA VAL A 57 -45.90 18.79 -22.39
C VAL A 57 -47.05 19.65 -22.91
N ILE A 58 -47.81 19.11 -23.88
CA ILE A 58 -49.01 19.74 -24.41
C ILE A 58 -50.04 19.63 -23.31
N LEU A 59 -50.19 20.69 -22.52
CA LEU A 59 -51.39 20.89 -21.73
C LEU A 59 -52.54 20.98 -22.73
N VAL A 60 -53.41 19.96 -22.73
CA VAL A 60 -54.62 19.93 -23.56
C VAL A 60 -55.56 20.98 -23.00
N ASP A 61 -55.45 22.21 -23.49
CA ASP A 61 -56.51 23.19 -23.34
C ASP A 61 -57.61 22.81 -24.34
N SER A 62 -58.80 22.52 -23.82
CA SER A 62 -59.92 22.06 -24.63
C SER A 62 -60.58 23.26 -25.28
N ASP A 63 -59.97 23.77 -26.35
CA ASP A 63 -60.53 24.87 -27.11
C ASP A 63 -61.68 24.38 -28.01
N LEU A 64 -62.84 25.04 -27.91
CA LEU A 64 -64.05 24.73 -28.70
C LEU A 64 -64.07 25.45 -30.05
N THR A 65 -62.97 26.10 -30.44
CA THR A 65 -62.80 26.75 -31.73
C THR A 65 -63.03 25.75 -32.89
N PRO A 66 -63.70 26.14 -34.00
CA PRO A 66 -64.01 25.24 -35.10
C PRO A 66 -62.77 24.52 -35.65
N PRO A 67 -62.86 23.20 -35.92
CA PRO A 67 -61.69 22.42 -36.29
C PRO A 67 -61.15 22.85 -37.65
N THR A 68 -59.83 23.07 -37.71
CA THR A 68 -59.14 23.24 -38.99
C THR A 68 -58.96 21.86 -39.63
N ALA A 69 -58.87 21.77 -40.96
CA ALA A 69 -58.80 20.49 -41.68
C ALA A 69 -57.64 19.54 -41.24
N ALA A 70 -56.67 20.03 -40.48
CA ALA A 70 -55.53 19.26 -39.94
C ALA A 70 -55.65 18.89 -38.45
N SER A 71 -56.75 19.24 -37.76
CA SER A 71 -56.91 18.99 -36.33
C SER A 71 -56.94 17.49 -36.01
N THR A 72 -56.18 17.07 -35.00
CA THR A 72 -56.14 15.68 -34.53
C THR A 72 -57.19 15.40 -33.44
N ILE A 73 -57.51 14.12 -33.19
CA ILE A 73 -58.49 13.70 -32.17
C ILE A 73 -58.17 14.27 -30.79
N ASN A 74 -56.89 14.37 -30.43
CA ASN A 74 -56.46 14.87 -29.12
C ASN A 74 -56.49 16.40 -28.99
N GLN A 75 -56.73 17.12 -30.10
CA GLN A 75 -56.69 18.59 -30.15
C GLN A 75 -58.09 19.22 -30.24
N SER A 76 -59.11 18.46 -30.62
CA SER A 76 -60.47 18.98 -30.77
C SER A 76 -61.51 17.93 -30.35
N PRO A 77 -62.31 18.20 -29.30
CA PRO A 77 -63.40 17.32 -28.90
C PRO A 77 -64.41 17.07 -30.02
N LEU A 78 -64.66 18.07 -30.87
CA LEU A 78 -65.58 17.96 -32.01
C LEU A 78 -65.06 16.95 -33.05
N VAL A 79 -63.76 16.99 -33.37
CA VAL A 79 -63.13 16.01 -34.29
C VAL A 79 -63.15 14.60 -33.69
N ALA A 80 -62.89 14.48 -32.38
CA ALA A 80 -62.98 13.21 -31.68
C ALA A 80 -64.39 12.63 -31.78
N MET A 81 -65.40 13.45 -31.51
CA MET A 81 -66.81 13.07 -31.63
C MET A 81 -67.21 12.69 -33.04
N ASP A 82 -66.83 13.47 -34.06
CA ASP A 82 -67.18 13.18 -35.45
C ASP A 82 -66.54 11.88 -35.94
N ARG A 83 -65.29 11.60 -35.55
CA ARG A 83 -64.63 10.31 -35.86
C ARG A 83 -65.23 9.14 -35.09
N ALA A 84 -65.60 9.35 -33.82
CA ALA A 84 -66.29 8.32 -33.04
C ALA A 84 -67.66 7.99 -33.65
N LYS A 85 -68.43 9.00 -34.06
CA LYS A 85 -69.70 8.82 -34.79
C LYS A 85 -69.50 8.12 -36.13
N GLY A 86 -68.46 8.49 -36.89
CA GLY A 86 -68.16 7.87 -38.18
C GLY A 86 -67.67 6.41 -38.07
N ALA A 87 -67.19 5.98 -36.91
CA ALA A 87 -66.79 4.60 -36.65
C ALA A 87 -67.99 3.68 -36.31
N LEU A 88 -69.14 4.26 -35.93
CA LEU A 88 -70.37 3.53 -35.66
C LEU A 88 -71.20 3.46 -36.94
N THR A 89 -71.63 2.27 -37.33
CA THR A 89 -72.59 2.12 -38.43
C THR A 89 -74.02 2.30 -37.93
N PRO A 90 -74.97 2.70 -38.79
CA PRO A 90 -76.38 2.75 -38.40
C PRO A 90 -76.90 1.40 -37.87
N GLN A 91 -76.41 0.28 -38.41
CA GLN A 91 -76.75 -1.06 -37.96
C GLN A 91 -76.26 -1.32 -36.52
N ASP A 92 -75.07 -0.84 -36.15
CA ASP A 92 -74.56 -0.93 -34.78
C ASP A 92 -75.44 -0.14 -33.78
N MET A 93 -76.13 0.90 -34.24
CA MET A 93 -77.02 1.71 -33.41
C MET A 93 -78.43 1.09 -33.31
N ASP A 94 -78.90 0.42 -34.37
CA ASP A 94 -80.23 -0.21 -34.42
C ASP A 94 -80.34 -1.43 -33.49
N GLU A 95 -79.22 -2.14 -33.22
CA GLU A 95 -79.16 -3.25 -32.26
C GLU A 95 -79.58 -2.83 -30.83
N TYR A 96 -79.52 -1.53 -30.51
CA TYR A 96 -79.90 -1.00 -29.20
C TYR A 96 -81.36 -0.52 -29.12
N ALA A 97 -82.08 -0.41 -30.23
CA ALA A 97 -83.47 0.09 -30.27
C ALA A 97 -84.50 -0.91 -29.68
N VAL A 98 -84.14 -2.18 -29.55
CA VAL A 98 -85.01 -3.27 -29.06
C VAL A 98 -84.70 -3.65 -27.60
N ALA A 99 -83.64 -3.11 -27.00
CA ALA A 99 -83.23 -3.42 -25.63
C ALA A 99 -84.10 -2.68 -24.58
N HIS A 100 -84.40 -3.35 -23.46
CA HIS A 100 -85.06 -2.70 -22.31
C HIS A 100 -84.21 -1.53 -21.79
N THR A 101 -84.83 -0.37 -21.61
CA THR A 101 -84.14 0.90 -21.31
C THR A 101 -83.29 0.86 -20.05
N ASP A 102 -83.74 0.11 -19.03
CA ASP A 102 -83.08 0.05 -17.73
C ASP A 102 -81.83 -0.85 -17.77
N ASP A 103 -81.91 -2.01 -18.42
CA ASP A 103 -80.79 -2.94 -18.60
C ASP A 103 -79.68 -2.35 -19.51
N LEU A 104 -80.10 -1.61 -20.55
CA LEU A 104 -79.17 -0.92 -21.45
C LEU A 104 -78.37 0.16 -20.69
N SER A 105 -79.06 0.96 -19.86
CA SER A 105 -78.41 2.03 -19.09
C SER A 105 -77.34 1.48 -18.12
N LEU A 106 -77.61 0.35 -17.46
CA LEU A 106 -76.68 -0.31 -16.55
C LEU A 106 -75.45 -0.85 -17.30
N LEU A 107 -75.65 -1.51 -18.44
CA LEU A 107 -74.57 -2.08 -19.24
C LEU A 107 -73.65 -1.00 -19.84
N MET A 108 -74.23 0.14 -20.26
CA MET A 108 -73.47 1.29 -20.73
C MET A 108 -72.59 1.89 -19.64
N VAL A 109 -73.15 2.14 -18.45
CA VAL A 109 -72.40 2.67 -17.30
C VAL A 109 -71.25 1.71 -16.93
N HIS A 110 -71.53 0.40 -16.86
CA HIS A 110 -70.49 -0.59 -16.55
C HIS A 110 -69.36 -0.60 -17.60
N SER A 111 -69.71 -0.59 -18.89
CA SER A 111 -68.73 -0.61 -19.98
C SER A 111 -67.87 0.66 -20.02
N LEU A 112 -68.48 1.83 -19.77
CA LEU A 112 -67.78 3.11 -19.66
C LEU A 112 -66.80 3.12 -18.47
N MET A 113 -67.25 2.67 -17.30
CA MET A 113 -66.41 2.59 -16.11
C MET A 113 -65.23 1.63 -16.30
N ARG A 114 -65.48 0.50 -16.97
CA ARG A 114 -64.43 -0.47 -17.32
C ARG A 114 -63.41 0.15 -18.27
N GLY A 115 -63.85 0.77 -19.37
CA GLY A 115 -62.96 1.44 -20.33
C GLY A 115 -62.13 2.56 -19.69
N LEU A 116 -62.75 3.37 -18.82
CA LEU A 116 -62.05 4.41 -18.06
C LEU A 116 -60.98 3.81 -17.13
N THR A 117 -61.30 2.71 -16.44
CA THR A 117 -60.35 2.04 -15.55
C THR A 117 -59.15 1.49 -16.31
N GLU A 118 -59.39 0.83 -17.45
CA GLU A 118 -58.33 0.31 -18.31
C GLU A 118 -57.44 1.46 -18.84
N ALA A 119 -58.04 2.57 -19.28
CA ALA A 119 -57.31 3.77 -19.72
C ALA A 119 -56.46 4.39 -18.60
N MET A 120 -57.01 4.52 -17.38
CA MET A 120 -56.27 5.05 -16.22
C MET A 120 -55.08 4.14 -15.83
N VAL A 121 -55.25 2.82 -15.88
CA VAL A 121 -54.15 1.88 -15.61
C VAL A 121 -53.04 2.02 -16.66
N MET A 122 -53.40 2.14 -17.94
CA MET A 122 -52.41 2.37 -18.99
C MET A 122 -51.69 3.71 -18.84
N ALA A 123 -52.42 4.79 -18.51
CA ALA A 123 -51.82 6.10 -18.26
C ALA A 123 -50.78 6.05 -17.13
N ARG A 124 -51.08 5.34 -16.02
CA ARG A 124 -50.12 5.15 -14.91
C ARG A 124 -48.88 4.37 -15.34
N ARG A 125 -49.04 3.33 -16.16
CA ARG A 125 -47.92 2.56 -16.71
C ARG A 125 -47.06 3.39 -17.66
N CYS A 126 -47.67 4.24 -18.48
CA CYS A 126 -46.91 5.18 -19.33
C CYS A 126 -46.09 6.14 -18.49
N ALA A 127 -46.69 6.74 -17.45
CA ALA A 127 -45.97 7.64 -16.54
C ALA A 127 -44.77 6.95 -15.87
N SER A 128 -44.93 5.72 -15.37
CA SER A 128 -43.80 4.99 -14.76
C SER A 128 -42.70 4.67 -15.78
N VAL A 129 -43.06 4.28 -17.00
CA VAL A 129 -42.08 4.00 -18.06
C VAL A 129 -41.34 5.26 -18.48
N GLU A 130 -42.01 6.42 -18.51
CA GLU A 130 -41.39 7.71 -18.79
C GLU A 130 -40.35 8.08 -17.72
N GLU A 131 -40.67 7.87 -16.44
CA GLU A 131 -39.75 8.07 -15.32
C GLU A 131 -38.52 7.14 -15.42
N ASP A 132 -38.73 5.84 -15.63
CA ASP A 132 -37.65 4.85 -15.79
C ASP A 132 -36.73 5.19 -16.97
N LEU A 133 -37.32 5.65 -18.08
CA LEU A 133 -36.60 6.01 -19.28
C LEU A 133 -35.79 7.31 -19.08
N ALA A 134 -36.29 8.27 -18.29
CA ALA A 134 -35.51 9.43 -17.89
C ALA A 134 -34.31 9.05 -17.01
N LEU A 135 -34.51 8.14 -16.05
CA LEU A 135 -33.43 7.61 -15.20
C LEU A 135 -32.37 6.88 -16.04
N LEU A 136 -32.80 6.06 -17.00
CA LEU A 136 -31.89 5.32 -17.87
C LEU A 136 -31.07 6.24 -18.76
N ARG A 137 -31.66 7.33 -19.26
CA ARG A 137 -30.93 8.36 -20.02
C ARG A 137 -29.89 9.06 -19.15
N ALA A 138 -30.26 9.45 -17.93
CA ALA A 138 -29.32 10.09 -17.01
C ALA A 138 -28.14 9.16 -16.69
N LYS A 139 -28.41 7.87 -16.44
CA LYS A 139 -27.39 6.86 -16.20
C LYS A 139 -26.47 6.67 -17.42
N SER A 140 -27.03 6.59 -18.62
CA SER A 140 -26.24 6.45 -19.86
C SER A 140 -25.25 7.62 -20.05
N ILE A 141 -25.66 8.85 -19.72
CA ILE A 141 -24.78 10.02 -19.83
C ILE A 141 -23.63 9.93 -18.81
N ALA A 142 -23.93 9.51 -17.58
CA ALA A 142 -22.92 9.31 -16.54
C ALA A 142 -21.91 8.22 -16.92
N ASP A 143 -22.39 7.06 -17.38
CA ASP A 143 -21.55 5.94 -17.81
C ASP A 143 -20.67 6.33 -19.02
N GLU A 144 -21.19 7.15 -19.95
CA GLU A 144 -20.39 7.66 -21.07
C GLU A 144 -19.25 8.59 -20.59
N ALA A 145 -19.51 9.43 -19.60
CA ALA A 145 -18.50 10.29 -19.01
C ALA A 145 -17.42 9.46 -18.27
N GLU A 146 -17.83 8.45 -17.52
CA GLU A 146 -16.92 7.51 -16.84
C GLU A 146 -16.05 6.76 -17.86
N MET A 147 -16.64 6.25 -18.94
CA MET A 147 -15.90 5.57 -20.01
C MET A 147 -14.85 6.48 -20.66
N LYS A 148 -15.19 7.76 -20.91
CA LYS A 148 -14.24 8.75 -21.43
C LYS A 148 -13.10 9.01 -20.45
N ASN A 149 -13.35 9.04 -19.15
CA ASN A 149 -12.32 9.19 -18.12
C ASN A 149 -11.42 7.94 -18.08
N ALA A 150 -12.00 6.75 -17.98
CA ALA A 150 -11.28 5.49 -17.99
C ALA A 150 -10.38 5.34 -19.23
N LYS A 151 -10.86 5.75 -20.41
CA LYS A 151 -10.06 5.76 -21.64
C LYS A 151 -8.83 6.66 -21.53
N ARG A 152 -8.94 7.85 -20.94
CA ARG A 152 -7.79 8.75 -20.70
C ARG A 152 -6.80 8.13 -19.72
N ALA A 153 -7.30 7.58 -18.61
CA ALA A 153 -6.46 6.92 -17.61
C ALA A 153 -5.67 5.74 -18.22
N VAL A 154 -6.30 4.92 -19.08
CA VAL A 154 -5.63 3.83 -19.79
C VAL A 154 -4.52 4.34 -20.72
N MET A 155 -4.74 5.46 -21.40
CA MET A 155 -3.72 6.06 -22.27
C MET A 155 -2.50 6.55 -21.47
N GLU A 156 -2.71 7.24 -20.35
CA GLU A 156 -1.62 7.69 -19.48
C GLU A 156 -0.86 6.52 -18.86
N LEU A 157 -1.55 5.53 -18.29
CA LEU A 157 -0.91 4.33 -17.76
C LEU A 157 -0.12 3.57 -18.83
N THR A 158 -0.60 3.57 -20.08
CA THR A 158 0.12 2.95 -21.20
C THR A 158 1.41 3.71 -21.53
N ARG A 159 1.43 5.04 -21.40
CA ARG A 159 2.62 5.88 -21.56
C ARG A 159 3.60 5.65 -20.42
N GLU A 160 3.14 5.74 -19.18
CA GLU A 160 3.96 5.51 -17.97
C GLU A 160 4.60 4.12 -17.98
N ARG A 161 3.83 3.08 -18.37
CA ARG A 161 4.37 1.72 -18.52
C ARG A 161 5.52 1.66 -19.54
N LYS A 162 5.43 2.40 -20.65
CA LYS A 162 6.51 2.42 -21.66
C LYS A 162 7.75 3.13 -21.13
N GLU A 163 7.59 4.24 -20.43
CA GLU A 163 8.69 4.97 -19.80
C GLU A 163 9.39 4.12 -18.73
N ALA A 164 8.62 3.48 -17.85
CA ALA A 164 9.14 2.58 -16.83
C ALA A 164 9.91 1.38 -17.42
N LEU A 165 9.45 0.85 -18.58
CA LEU A 165 10.17 -0.22 -19.27
C LEU A 165 11.53 0.24 -19.81
N VAL A 166 11.62 1.46 -20.35
CA VAL A 166 12.89 2.03 -20.83
C VAL A 166 13.84 2.29 -19.67
N GLU A 167 13.34 2.85 -18.56
CA GLU A 167 14.13 3.08 -17.36
C GLU A 167 14.67 1.76 -16.77
N ALA A 168 13.82 0.73 -16.68
CA ALA A 168 14.23 -0.59 -16.22
C ALA A 168 15.31 -1.23 -17.11
N GLU A 169 15.24 -1.02 -18.44
CA GLU A 169 16.28 -1.49 -19.36
C GLU A 169 17.61 -0.77 -19.13
N ASN A 170 17.59 0.55 -18.91
CA ASN A 170 18.78 1.34 -18.61
C ASN A 170 19.42 0.92 -17.28
N LEU A 171 18.62 0.81 -16.21
CA LEU A 171 19.10 0.32 -14.91
C LEU A 171 19.71 -1.08 -15.01
N ARG A 172 19.14 -1.95 -15.85
CA ARG A 172 19.72 -3.28 -16.09
C ARG A 172 21.09 -3.20 -16.77
N LYS A 173 21.31 -2.25 -17.68
CA LYS A 173 22.62 -2.03 -18.31
C LYS A 173 23.63 -1.50 -17.30
N ASP A 174 23.24 -0.54 -16.48
CA ASP A 174 24.09 0.03 -15.43
C ASP A 174 24.50 -1.01 -14.39
N LEU A 175 23.57 -1.89 -13.98
CA LEU A 175 23.87 -2.99 -13.06
C LEU A 175 24.89 -3.96 -13.64
N LYS A 176 24.78 -4.30 -14.93
CA LYS A 176 25.77 -5.15 -15.60
C LYS A 176 27.14 -4.49 -15.67
N ALA A 177 27.19 -3.18 -15.95
CA ALA A 177 28.45 -2.45 -15.95
C ALA A 177 29.11 -2.47 -14.56
N ARG A 178 28.31 -2.33 -13.50
CA ARG A 178 28.79 -2.38 -12.11
C ARG A 178 29.20 -3.77 -11.63
N GLU A 179 28.72 -4.84 -12.28
CA GLU A 179 29.06 -6.22 -11.90
C GLU A 179 30.55 -6.51 -12.11
N ASP A 180 31.11 -6.05 -13.24
CA ASP A 180 32.54 -6.21 -13.54
C ASP A 180 33.42 -5.41 -12.55
N ASP A 181 33.00 -4.18 -12.20
CA ASP A 181 33.68 -3.36 -11.20
C ASP A 181 33.68 -4.02 -9.82
N ILE A 182 32.55 -4.59 -9.40
CA ILE A 182 32.43 -5.33 -8.13
C ILE A 182 33.35 -6.54 -8.14
N LYS A 183 33.39 -7.29 -9.25
CA LYS A 183 34.29 -8.44 -9.38
C LYS A 183 35.75 -8.04 -9.24
N ALA A 184 36.18 -6.97 -9.91
CA ALA A 184 37.54 -6.45 -9.80
C ALA A 184 37.87 -5.97 -8.39
N ALA A 185 36.92 -5.31 -7.71
CA ALA A 185 37.10 -4.87 -6.32
C ALA A 185 37.25 -6.05 -5.35
N VAL A 186 36.50 -7.13 -5.55
CA VAL A 186 36.62 -8.36 -4.75
C VAL A 186 37.98 -9.02 -4.97
N GLU A 187 38.43 -9.17 -6.23
CA GLU A 187 39.75 -9.74 -6.54
C GLU A 187 40.89 -8.91 -5.91
N ALA A 188 40.79 -7.57 -5.95
CA ALA A 188 41.75 -6.69 -5.31
C ALA A 188 41.76 -6.84 -3.78
N LYS A 189 40.56 -6.97 -3.17
CA LYS A 189 40.41 -7.18 -1.72
C LYS A 189 40.99 -8.53 -1.29
N ASP A 190 40.78 -9.59 -2.06
CA ASP A 190 41.33 -10.92 -1.75
C ASP A 190 42.85 -10.95 -1.87
N LYS A 191 43.42 -10.24 -2.86
CA LYS A 191 44.88 -10.06 -2.94
C LYS A 191 45.42 -9.31 -1.72
N ALA A 192 44.80 -8.19 -1.34
CA ALA A 192 45.21 -7.43 -0.16
C ALA A 192 45.13 -8.28 1.12
N GLU A 193 44.10 -9.13 1.24
CA GLU A 193 43.96 -10.07 2.36
C GLU A 193 45.10 -11.10 2.39
N ALA A 194 45.53 -11.61 1.23
CA ALA A 194 46.68 -12.51 1.14
C ALA A 194 47.99 -11.80 1.55
N ASP A 195 48.21 -10.58 1.08
CA ASP A 195 49.38 -9.77 1.43
C ASP A 195 49.43 -9.48 2.94
N PHE A 196 48.27 -9.17 3.56
CA PHE A 196 48.18 -8.98 5.01
C PHE A 196 48.52 -10.24 5.79
N LYS A 197 48.04 -11.42 5.37
CA LYS A 197 48.37 -12.70 6.02
C LYS A 197 49.87 -12.98 5.96
N HIS A 198 50.51 -12.71 4.82
CA HIS A 198 51.95 -12.87 4.66
C HIS A 198 52.73 -11.91 5.58
N LEU A 199 52.39 -10.62 5.58
CA LEU A 199 53.05 -9.63 6.43
C LEU A 199 52.88 -9.96 7.91
N PHE A 200 51.70 -10.42 8.32
CA PHE A 200 51.45 -10.86 9.68
C PHE A 200 52.39 -12.01 10.08
N GLY A 201 52.57 -13.00 9.22
CA GLY A 201 53.53 -14.09 9.44
C GLY A 201 54.97 -13.60 9.56
N GLN A 202 55.39 -12.63 8.73
CA GLN A 202 56.73 -12.03 8.84
C GLN A 202 56.92 -11.29 10.16
N ILE A 203 55.91 -10.55 10.62
CA ILE A 203 55.95 -9.83 11.90
C ILE A 203 56.04 -10.81 13.07
N GLU A 204 55.26 -11.89 13.03
CA GLU A 204 55.29 -12.94 14.05
C GLU A 204 56.67 -13.61 14.12
N GLY A 205 57.23 -14.02 12.97
CA GLY A 205 58.58 -14.59 12.92
C GLY A 205 59.68 -13.61 13.36
N ALA A 206 59.62 -12.34 12.95
CA ALA A 206 60.58 -11.31 13.37
C ALA A 206 60.50 -11.03 14.88
N LYS A 207 59.29 -11.05 15.44
CA LYS A 207 59.07 -10.94 16.88
C LYS A 207 59.69 -12.13 17.61
N GLU A 208 59.43 -13.35 17.16
CA GLU A 208 60.01 -14.56 17.76
C GLU A 208 61.55 -14.54 17.71
N ALA A 209 62.12 -14.18 16.56
CA ALA A 209 63.57 -14.03 16.40
C ALA A 209 64.13 -12.98 17.35
N ALA A 210 63.56 -11.78 17.40
CA ALA A 210 64.02 -10.71 18.29
C ALA A 210 63.91 -11.10 19.78
N VAL A 211 62.86 -11.83 20.16
CA VAL A 211 62.71 -12.35 21.54
C VAL A 211 63.77 -13.41 21.84
N SER A 212 64.06 -14.30 20.88
CA SER A 212 65.11 -15.31 21.01
C SER A 212 66.50 -14.68 21.12
N ASP A 213 66.83 -13.74 20.23
CA ASP A 213 68.11 -13.02 20.22
C ASP A 213 68.33 -12.24 21.50
N PHE A 214 67.28 -11.57 22.02
CA PHE A 214 67.36 -10.90 23.31
C PHE A 214 67.64 -11.88 24.45
N ARG A 215 66.95 -13.03 24.50
CA ARG A 215 67.18 -14.05 25.53
C ARG A 215 68.57 -14.67 25.46
N ALA A 216 69.18 -14.75 24.28
CA ALA A 216 70.54 -15.23 24.08
C ALA A 216 71.60 -14.13 24.26
N SER A 217 71.20 -12.87 24.43
CA SER A 217 72.15 -11.76 24.58
C SER A 217 72.76 -11.73 25.97
N GLU A 218 74.04 -11.36 26.04
CA GLU A 218 74.75 -11.09 27.30
C GLU A 218 73.99 -10.06 28.14
N ALA A 219 73.36 -9.05 27.53
CA ALA A 219 72.56 -8.07 28.24
C ALA A 219 71.41 -8.70 29.05
N PHE A 220 70.78 -9.77 28.55
CA PHE A 220 69.76 -10.51 29.29
C PHE A 220 70.35 -11.29 30.45
N GLU A 221 71.48 -11.97 30.24
CA GLU A 221 72.22 -12.67 31.30
C GLU A 221 72.70 -11.70 32.38
N ASP A 222 73.36 -10.59 32.00
CA ASP A 222 73.80 -9.51 32.88
C ASP A 222 72.67 -8.95 33.73
N ILE A 223 71.52 -8.66 33.11
CA ILE A 223 70.35 -8.17 33.81
C ILE A 223 69.88 -9.21 34.83
N ASN A 224 69.74 -10.48 34.43
CA ASN A 224 69.33 -11.56 35.32
C ASN A 224 70.33 -11.77 36.47
N THR A 225 71.63 -11.83 36.19
CA THR A 225 72.69 -11.96 37.18
C THR A 225 72.68 -10.79 38.15
N ARG A 226 72.54 -9.55 37.67
CA ARG A 226 72.46 -8.37 38.53
C ARG A 226 71.24 -8.40 39.45
N TYR A 227 70.06 -8.79 38.93
CA TYR A 227 68.85 -8.93 39.75
C TYR A 227 68.97 -10.09 40.76
N PHE A 228 69.57 -11.21 40.35
CA PHE A 228 69.84 -12.35 41.23
C PHE A 228 70.78 -11.95 42.38
N LEU A 229 71.93 -11.34 42.09
CA LEU A 229 72.88 -10.87 43.09
C LEU A 229 72.26 -9.86 44.04
N SER A 230 71.49 -8.90 43.51
CA SER A 230 70.77 -7.92 44.32
C SER A 230 69.74 -8.59 45.24
N GLY A 231 68.98 -9.56 44.73
CA GLY A 231 68.03 -10.34 45.52
C GLY A 231 68.70 -11.23 46.57
N PHE A 232 69.81 -11.86 46.23
CA PHE A 232 70.63 -12.67 47.14
C PHE A 232 71.18 -11.82 48.29
N GLU A 233 71.71 -10.63 47.99
CA GLU A 233 72.20 -9.73 49.02
C GLU A 233 71.07 -9.23 49.94
N ALA A 234 69.90 -8.93 49.38
CA ALA A 234 68.71 -8.58 50.16
C ALA A 234 68.29 -9.73 51.11
N PHE A 235 68.29 -10.97 50.62
CA PHE A 235 68.05 -12.16 51.45
C PHE A 235 69.07 -12.29 52.58
N ARG A 236 70.37 -12.18 52.27
CA ARG A 236 71.45 -12.31 53.28
C ARG A 236 71.29 -11.28 54.40
N LYS A 237 70.97 -10.02 54.05
CA LYS A 237 70.68 -8.95 55.03
C LYS A 237 69.50 -9.32 55.92
N GLN A 238 68.44 -9.87 55.35
CA GLN A 238 67.26 -10.31 56.11
C GLN A 238 67.57 -11.52 57.03
N ALA A 239 68.35 -12.49 56.57
CA ALA A 239 68.74 -13.67 57.34
C ALA A 239 69.58 -13.31 58.58
N VAL A 240 70.58 -12.43 58.42
CA VAL A 240 71.40 -11.90 59.52
C VAL A 240 70.54 -11.22 60.58
N GLN A 241 69.55 -10.42 60.16
CA GLN A 241 68.64 -9.76 61.08
C GLN A 241 67.77 -10.75 61.87
N ARG A 242 67.35 -11.85 61.23
CA ARG A 242 66.41 -12.82 61.83
C ARG A 242 67.10 -13.87 62.69
N PHE A 243 68.36 -14.20 62.40
CA PHE A 243 69.15 -15.22 63.08
C PHE A 243 70.55 -14.71 63.42
N PRO A 244 70.68 -13.81 64.43
CA PRO A 244 71.93 -13.10 64.71
C PRO A 244 73.08 -13.96 65.26
N GLY A 245 72.83 -15.22 65.65
CA GLY A 245 73.84 -16.15 66.14
C GLY A 245 74.44 -17.09 65.09
N LEU A 246 73.98 -17.00 63.84
CA LEU A 246 74.45 -17.81 62.71
C LEU A 246 75.25 -16.93 61.75
N ASP A 247 76.39 -17.45 61.28
CA ASP A 247 77.23 -16.77 60.31
C ASP A 247 76.82 -17.10 58.87
N PHE A 248 76.32 -16.10 58.15
CA PHE A 248 75.94 -16.21 56.75
C PHE A 248 77.03 -15.66 55.81
N SER A 249 78.20 -15.27 56.33
CA SER A 249 79.32 -14.76 55.53
C SER A 249 79.91 -15.83 54.61
N ALA A 250 79.76 -17.11 54.99
CA ALA A 250 80.14 -18.25 54.18
C ALA A 250 79.26 -18.44 52.93
N LEU A 251 78.07 -17.82 52.88
CA LEU A 251 77.20 -17.86 51.70
C LEU A 251 77.60 -16.72 50.75
N GLN A 252 78.45 -17.04 49.78
CA GLN A 252 78.83 -16.15 48.69
C GLN A 252 78.13 -16.56 47.39
N PRO A 253 77.88 -15.62 46.46
CA PRO A 253 77.54 -15.96 45.09
C PRO A 253 78.64 -16.84 44.46
N TYR A 254 78.23 -17.77 43.60
CA TYR A 254 79.13 -18.67 42.89
C TYR A 254 80.07 -17.87 41.96
N ASP A 255 81.33 -18.27 41.83
CA ASP A 255 82.36 -17.61 41.01
C ASP A 255 82.81 -18.61 39.93
N ASP A 256 82.48 -18.34 38.66
CA ASP A 256 82.53 -19.31 37.55
C ASP A 256 83.96 -19.64 37.05
N GLU A 257 84.99 -19.01 37.60
CA GLU A 257 86.40 -19.26 37.20
C GLU A 257 86.96 -20.59 37.75
N ASP A 258 86.24 -21.28 38.62
CA ASP A 258 86.61 -22.58 39.19
C ASP A 258 85.57 -23.67 38.84
N SER A 259 85.63 -24.25 37.62
CA SER A 259 85.29 -25.67 37.29
C SER A 259 84.51 -25.89 35.98
N VAL A 260 85.21 -26.32 34.91
CA VAL A 260 84.66 -27.28 33.94
C VAL A 260 85.07 -28.68 34.41
N MET A 261 84.14 -29.41 35.01
CA MET A 261 84.25 -30.85 35.12
C MET A 261 83.68 -31.44 33.83
N ASP A 262 84.53 -32.17 33.10
CA ASP A 262 84.14 -33.00 31.96
C ASP A 262 83.13 -34.05 32.43
N ALA A 263 81.84 -33.78 32.21
CA ALA A 263 80.79 -34.76 32.39
C ALA A 263 80.56 -35.45 31.05
N SER A 264 81.44 -36.40 30.74
CA SER A 264 81.13 -37.47 29.79
C SER A 264 79.90 -38.24 30.32
N GLN A 265 78.76 -38.06 29.66
CA GLN A 265 77.63 -38.98 29.80
C GLN A 265 77.07 -39.30 28.42
N ASP A 266 77.57 -40.41 27.87
CA ASP A 266 76.80 -41.27 26.99
C ASP A 266 75.43 -41.52 27.64
N GLN A 267 74.35 -41.17 26.93
CA GLN A 267 73.19 -42.05 26.85
C GLN A 267 72.34 -41.75 25.62
N ALA A 268 72.18 -42.81 24.84
CA ALA A 268 71.24 -42.96 23.74
C ALA A 268 69.80 -42.61 24.14
N GLY A 269 69.03 -42.16 23.16
CA GLY A 269 67.60 -41.93 23.27
C GLY A 269 67.01 -41.38 21.96
N ASP A 270 67.22 -42.11 20.87
CA ASP A 270 66.23 -42.13 19.79
C ASP A 270 64.97 -42.80 20.34
N GLU A 271 63.79 -42.23 20.08
CA GLU A 271 62.53 -42.91 19.68
C GLU A 271 61.39 -41.86 19.69
N ASP A 272 61.22 -41.26 18.51
CA ASP A 272 59.96 -41.13 17.76
C ASP A 272 58.62 -41.03 18.55
N VAL A 273 57.95 -39.86 18.46
CA VAL A 273 56.49 -39.79 18.57
C VAL A 273 55.93 -38.99 17.39
N THR A 274 55.77 -39.69 16.28
CA THR A 274 54.73 -39.44 15.30
C THR A 274 53.35 -39.35 15.99
N SER A 275 52.70 -38.17 15.94
CA SER A 275 51.26 -38.05 16.21
C SER A 275 50.53 -37.71 14.92
N LYS A 276 49.57 -38.56 14.61
CA LYS A 276 48.63 -38.50 13.49
C LYS A 276 47.27 -38.05 14.01
#